data_AF-A0AAN7TYP6-F1
#
_entry.id   AF-A0AAN7TYP6-F1
#
_cell.length_a   1.000
_cell.length_b   1.000
_cell.length_c   1.000
_cell.angle_alpha   90.00
_cell.angle_beta   90.00
_cell.angle_gamma   90.00
#
_symmetry.space_group_name_H-M   'P 1'
#
loop_
_entity.id
_entity.type
_entity.pdbx_description
1 polymer ?
#
loop_
_entity_poly.entity_id
_entity_poly.type
_entity_poly.pdbx_seq_one_letter_code
_entity_poly.pdbx_strand_id
1 'polypeptide(L)' 'MCQPNAVHPASMALYRTIVRSINQKLPKQTQGYYWTFTREHFEGHRHESDEEKIEYLVEKGYNNLKFIIKKYTNK' A
#
# COMPACT_ATOMS: atom_id res chain seq x y z
N MET A 1 -20.83 -10.92 -15.61
CA MET A 1 -20.43 -11.82 -14.51
C MET A 1 -19.12 -11.28 -13.94
N CYS A 2 -19.15 -10.60 -12.79
CA CYS A 2 -17.94 -10.14 -12.12
C CYS A 2 -17.19 -11.33 -11.54
N GLN A 3 -15.90 -11.47 -11.84
CA GLN A 3 -15.10 -12.58 -11.32
C GLN A 3 -14.90 -12.42 -9.80
N PRO A 4 -15.24 -13.41 -8.97
CA PRO A 4 -15.30 -13.26 -7.50
C PRO A 4 -13.93 -13.12 -6.81
N ASN A 5 -12.83 -13.12 -7.56
CA ASN A 5 -11.46 -13.20 -7.01
C ASN A 5 -10.47 -12.17 -7.59
N ALA A 6 -10.94 -11.20 -8.37
CA ALA A 6 -10.06 -10.21 -9.00
C ALA A 6 -9.75 -9.07 -8.03
N VAL A 7 -8.48 -8.88 -7.69
CA VAL A 7 -8.02 -7.70 -6.96
C VAL A 7 -8.12 -6.48 -7.87
N HIS A 8 -8.64 -5.37 -7.33
CA HIS A 8 -8.72 -4.14 -8.10
C HIS A 8 -7.33 -3.68 -8.60
N PRO A 9 -7.16 -3.33 -9.88
CA PRO A 9 -5.85 -3.01 -10.45
C PRO A 9 -5.13 -1.86 -9.74
N ALA A 10 -5.87 -0.84 -9.30
CA ALA A 10 -5.32 0.30 -8.58
C ALA A 10 -4.75 -0.09 -7.21
N SER A 11 -5.46 -0.93 -6.46
CA SER A 11 -5.00 -1.46 -5.16
C SER A 11 -3.70 -2.24 -5.32
N MET A 12 -3.62 -3.08 -6.35
CA MET A 12 -2.41 -3.86 -6.64
C MET A 12 -1.24 -2.95 -7.07
N ALA A 13 -1.50 -1.90 -7.85
CA ALA A 13 -0.47 -0.93 -8.24
C ALA A 13 0.07 -0.15 -7.03
N LEU A 14 -0.81 0.26 -6.11
CA LEU A 14 -0.42 0.87 -4.85
C LEU A 14 0.46 -0.07 -4.02
N TYR A 15 0.02 -1.32 -3.82
CA TYR A 15 0.77 -2.31 -3.03
C TYR A 15 2.20 -2.48 -3.53
N ARG A 16 2.38 -2.67 -4.86
CA ARG A 16 3.71 -2.77 -5.47
C ARG A 16 4.55 -1.52 -5.24
N THR A 17 3.94 -0.34 -5.33
CA THR A 17 4.63 0.94 -5.12
C THR A 17 5.09 1.10 -3.68
N ILE A 18 4.26 0.75 -2.70
CA ILE A 18 4.61 0.79 -1.28
C ILE A 18 5.76 -0.18 -1.01
N VAL A 19 5.64 -1.45 -1.42
CA VAL A 19 6.68 -2.47 -1.19
C VAL A 19 8.02 -2.06 -1.80
N ARG A 20 8.00 -1.56 -3.05
CA ARG A 20 9.21 -1.06 -3.70
C ARG A 20 9.83 0.10 -2.92
N SER A 21 9.00 1.03 -2.44
CA SER A 21 9.46 2.18 -1.67
C SER A 21 10.03 1.79 -0.31
N ILE A 22 9.41 0.82 0.39
CA ILE A 22 9.94 0.25 1.63
C ILE A 22 11.34 -0.33 1.38
N ASN A 23 11.48 -1.15 0.34
CA ASN A 23 12.74 -1.82 0.04
C ASN A 23 13.87 -0.85 -0.34
N GLN A 24 13.53 0.23 -1.06
CA GLN A 24 14.50 1.16 -1.65
C GLN A 24 14.80 2.39 -0.80
N LYS A 25 13.84 2.90 -0.04
CA LYS A 25 13.94 4.23 0.61
C LYS A 25 14.02 4.18 2.13
N LEU A 26 13.57 3.09 2.76
CA LEU A 26 13.56 2.98 4.22
C LEU A 26 14.82 2.28 4.75
N PRO A 27 15.32 2.66 5.95
CA PRO A 27 16.41 1.95 6.62
C PRO A 27 16.04 0.48 6.87
N LYS A 28 17.00 -0.44 6.67
CA LYS A 28 16.80 -1.90 6.76
C LYS A 28 16.10 -2.35 8.04
N GLN A 29 16.50 -1.80 9.18
CA GLN A 29 15.90 -2.08 10.49
C GLN A 29 14.40 -1.76 10.61
N THR A 30 13.87 -0.87 9.77
CA THR A 30 12.46 -0.47 9.78
C THR A 30 11.62 -1.19 8.72
N GLN A 31 12.25 -1.81 7.73
CA GLN A 31 11.55 -2.40 6.58
C GLN A 31 10.57 -3.49 7.00
N GLY A 32 10.94 -4.36 7.95
CA GLY A 32 10.11 -5.50 8.39
C GLY A 32 8.77 -5.08 8.97
N TYR A 33 8.75 -4.02 9.80
CA TYR A 33 7.51 -3.46 10.34
C TYR A 33 6.57 -3.00 9.21
N TYR A 34 7.07 -2.15 8.31
CA TYR A 34 6.26 -1.59 7.23
C TYR A 34 5.82 -2.64 6.21
N TRP A 35 6.63 -3.68 5.97
CA TRP A 35 6.25 -4.83 5.15
C TRP A 35 5.04 -5.56 5.73
N THR A 36 5.13 -5.91 7.02
CA THR A 36 4.08 -6.65 7.72
C THR A 36 2.77 -5.85 7.72
N PHE A 37 2.85 -4.58 8.13
CA PHE A 37 1.72 -3.66 8.13
C PHE A 37 1.07 -3.53 6.74
N THR A 38 1.89 -3.32 5.69
CA THR A 38 1.37 -3.15 4.32
C THR A 38 0.67 -4.42 3.83
N ARG A 39 1.24 -5.60 4.11
CA ARG A 39 0.66 -6.88 3.70
C ARG A 39 -0.67 -7.15 4.40
N GLU A 40 -0.72 -6.98 5.72
CA GLU A 40 -1.94 -7.19 6.51
C GLU A 40 -3.06 -6.25 6.07
N HIS A 41 -2.73 -4.97 5.87
CA HIS A 41 -3.70 -3.98 5.42
C HIS A 41 -4.23 -4.27 4.01
N PHE A 42 -3.35 -4.72 3.10
CA PHE A 42 -3.74 -5.10 1.75
C PHE A 42 -4.64 -6.33 1.73
N GLU A 43 -4.30 -7.39 2.46
CA GLU A 43 -5.14 -8.59 2.53
C GLU A 43 -6.52 -8.29 3.16
N GLY A 44 -6.59 -7.41 4.16
CA GLY A 44 -7.85 -6.98 4.78
C GLY A 44 -8.81 -6.24 3.85
N HIS A 45 -8.30 -5.66 2.75
CA HIS A 45 -9.10 -4.92 1.76
C HIS A 45 -9.04 -5.56 0.36
N ARG A 46 -8.50 -6.77 0.24
CA ARG A 46 -8.20 -7.42 -1.05
C ARG A 46 -9.43 -7.62 -1.93
N HIS A 47 -10.57 -7.89 -1.30
CA HIS A 47 -11.84 -8.20 -1.94
C HIS A 47 -12.82 -7.02 -1.88
N GLU A 48 -12.34 -5.83 -1.56
CA GLU A 48 -13.16 -4.62 -1.68
C GLU A 48 -13.59 -4.44 -3.14
N SER A 49 -14.88 -4.22 -3.34
CA SER A 49 -15.48 -4.03 -4.68
C SER A 49 -16.14 -2.66 -4.85
N ASP A 50 -16.26 -1.89 -3.77
CA ASP A 50 -16.75 -0.52 -3.79
C ASP A 50 -15.67 0.41 -4.34
N GLU A 51 -15.93 0.99 -5.50
CA GLU A 51 -14.99 1.86 -6.23
C GLU A 51 -14.60 3.10 -5.41
N GLU A 52 -15.56 3.77 -4.76
CA GLU A 52 -15.29 4.98 -3.96
C GLU A 52 -14.39 4.64 -2.77
N LYS A 53 -14.65 3.49 -2.14
CA LYS A 53 -13.85 3.02 -1.01
C LYS A 53 -12.44 2.63 -1.45
N ILE A 54 -12.30 1.97 -2.61
CA ILE A 54 -11.00 1.65 -3.18
C ILE A 54 -10.22 2.92 -3.49
N GLU A 55 -10.84 3.90 -4.14
CA GLU A 55 -10.20 5.19 -4.46
C GLU A 55 -9.72 5.90 -3.21
N TYR A 56 -10.56 5.99 -2.18
CA TYR A 56 -10.19 6.56 -0.88
C TYR A 56 -8.99 5.84 -0.25
N LEU A 57 -9.00 4.51 -0.22
CA LEU A 57 -7.89 3.71 0.32
C LEU A 57 -6.60 3.89 -0.49
N VAL A 58 -6.71 3.98 -1.81
CA VAL A 58 -5.58 4.19 -2.71
C VAL A 58 -4.94 5.57 -2.46
N GLU A 59 -5.76 6.62 -2.42
CA GLU A 59 -5.29 7.99 -2.17
C GLU A 59 -4.63 8.09 -0.79
N LYS A 60 -5.30 7.58 0.24
CA LYS A 60 -4.78 7.53 1.62
C LYS A 60 -3.47 6.76 1.70
N GLY A 61 -3.34 5.65 0.97
CA GLY A 61 -2.13 4.85 0.88
C GLY A 61 -0.94 5.64 0.32
N TYR A 62 -1.15 6.40 -0.76
CA TYR A 62 -0.11 7.28 -1.33
C TYR A 62 0.28 8.42 -0.37
N ASN A 63 -0.70 9.05 0.29
CA ASN A 63 -0.45 10.11 1.26
C ASN A 63 0.39 9.61 2.45
N ASN A 64 0.03 8.44 2.99
CA ASN A 64 0.79 7.79 4.05
C ASN A 64 2.21 7.43 3.60
N LEU A 65 2.35 6.87 2.39
CA LEU A 65 3.66 6.53 1.83
C LEU A 65 4.55 7.77 1.69
N LYS A 66 4.00 8.88 1.19
CA LYS A 66 4.72 10.15 1.06
C LYS A 66 5.22 10.66 2.42
N PHE A 67 4.37 10.60 3.44
CA PHE A 67 4.74 10.97 4.80
C PHE A 67 5.86 10.09 5.37
N ILE A 68 5.73 8.77 5.22
CA ILE A 68 6.73 7.80 5.71
C ILE A 68 8.07 8.00 5.00
N ILE A 69 8.07 8.10 3.66
CA ILE A 69 9.31 8.36 2.91
C ILE A 69 9.95 9.65 3.42
N LYS A 70 9.20 10.75 3.50
CA LYS A 70 9.70 12.04 3.99
C LYS A 70 10.34 11.92 5.37
N LYS A 71 9.70 11.16 6.30
CA LYS A 71 10.24 10.91 7.64
C LYS A 71 11.63 10.28 7.63
N TYR A 72 11.92 9.40 6.67
CA TYR A 72 13.20 8.68 6.60
C TYR A 72 14.21 9.28 5.60
N THR A 73 13.77 10.11 4.67
CA THR A 73 14.64 10.73 3.64
C THR A 73 14.97 12.19 3.89
N ASN A 74 14.19 12.94 4.69
CA ASN A 74 14.57 14.30 5.12
C ASN A 74 15.61 14.24 6.25
N LYS A 75 16.80 13.75 5.93
CA LYS A 75 18.01 14.01 6.70
C LYS A 75 18.67 15.30 6.23
#